data_AF-A0A023H836-F1
#
_entry.id   AF-A0A023H836-F1
#
_cell.length_a   1.000
_cell.length_b   1.000
_cell.length_c   1.000
_cell.angle_alpha   90.00
_cell.angle_beta   90.00
_cell.angle_gamma   90.00
#
_symmetry.space_group_name_H-M   'P 1'
#
loop_
_entity.id
_entity.type
_entity.pdbx_description
1 polymer ?
#
loop_
_entity_poly.entity_id
_entity_poly.type
_entity_poly.pdbx_seq_one_letter_code
_entity_poly.pdbx_strand_id
1 'polypeptide(L)'
;MPVNIALGRGLGWLLFHLVPSRKRIAYTNLRLCFPELNDAEREQMVRRIIQSCGISFFESAMSLWGPARRLRSSHSVKGLEYLQAAQAAGKGVLLVGCHMTTMDICGRILASHIKFDVLYR
;
A
#
# COMPACT_ATOMS: atom_id res chain seq x y z
N MET A 1 -10.05 -10.14 -2.69
CA MET A 1 -10.80 -9.96 -1.41
C MET A 1 -11.83 -8.84 -1.55
N PRO A 2 -12.96 -9.08 -2.23
CA PRO A 2 -13.90 -8.00 -2.59
C PRO A 2 -14.58 -7.35 -1.38
N VAL A 3 -14.93 -8.12 -0.35
CA VAL A 3 -15.59 -7.60 0.86
C VAL A 3 -14.70 -6.65 1.65
N ASN A 4 -13.43 -7.01 1.90
CA ASN A 4 -12.50 -6.15 2.63
C ASN A 4 -12.25 -4.82 1.90
N ILE A 5 -12.16 -4.87 0.57
CA ILE A 5 -12.00 -3.66 -0.25
C ILE A 5 -13.27 -2.79 -0.17
N ALA A 6 -14.46 -3.39 -0.21
CA ALA A 6 -15.71 -2.65 -0.07
C ALA A 6 -15.84 -1.97 1.30
N LEU A 7 -15.54 -2.70 2.39
CA LEU A 7 -15.52 -2.14 3.74
C LEU A 7 -14.45 -1.05 3.88
N GLY A 8 -13.26 -1.26 3.31
CA GLY A 8 -12.19 -0.28 3.25
C GLY A 8 -12.57 1.01 2.54
N ARG A 9 -13.29 0.91 1.41
CA ARG A 9 -13.84 2.08 0.71
C ARG A 9 -14.87 2.82 1.56
N GLY A 10 -15.74 2.10 2.27
CA GLY A 10 -16.70 2.67 3.20
C GLY A 10 -16.01 3.43 4.35
N LEU A 11 -15.00 2.81 4.96
CA LEU A 11 -14.18 3.45 5.98
C LEU A 11 -13.47 4.69 5.44
N GLY A 12 -12.86 4.60 4.26
CA GLY A 12 -12.20 5.74 3.63
C GLY A 12 -13.17 6.87 3.30
N TRP A 13 -14.38 6.56 2.86
CA TRP A 13 -15.44 7.56 2.67
C TRP A 13 -15.80 8.24 4.00
N LEU A 14 -15.92 7.48 5.09
CA LEU A 14 -16.18 8.05 6.42
C LEU A 14 -15.02 8.96 6.87
N LEU A 15 -13.77 8.49 6.75
CA LEU A 15 -12.57 9.26 7.11
C LEU A 15 -12.44 10.55 6.30
N PHE A 16 -12.86 10.54 5.03
CA PHE A 16 -12.87 11.72 4.19
C PHE A 16 -13.70 12.86 4.77
N HIS A 17 -14.83 12.53 5.41
CA HIS A 17 -15.74 13.52 6.00
C HIS A 17 -15.40 13.83 7.46
N LEU A 18 -14.93 12.84 8.22
CA LEU A 18 -14.66 13.00 9.66
C LEU A 18 -13.28 13.57 9.98
N VAL A 19 -12.31 13.46 9.06
CA VAL A 19 -10.91 13.85 9.33
C VAL A 19 -10.42 14.91 8.34
N PRO A 20 -10.91 16.16 8.43
CA PRO A 20 -10.63 17.22 7.46
C PRO A 20 -9.13 17.57 7.37
N SER A 21 -8.37 17.34 8.44
CA SER A 21 -6.92 17.54 8.45
C SER A 21 -6.20 16.65 7.43
N ARG A 22 -6.63 15.38 7.27
CA ARG A 22 -6.03 14.43 6.33
C ARG A 22 -6.34 14.82 4.89
N LYS A 23 -7.57 15.28 4.62
CA LYS A 23 -7.96 15.87 3.33
C LYS A 23 -7.07 17.05 2.98
N ARG A 24 -6.91 18.01 3.90
CA ARG A 24 -6.11 19.22 3.68
C ARG A 24 -4.63 18.90 3.40
N ILE A 25 -4.04 17.97 4.14
CA ILE A 25 -2.65 17.56 3.94
C ILE A 25 -2.48 16.92 2.55
N ALA A 26 -3.32 15.95 2.21
CA ALA A 26 -3.25 15.29 0.90
C ALA A 26 -3.43 16.30 -0.25
N TYR A 27 -4.39 17.21 -0.14
CA TYR A 27 -4.61 18.25 -1.14
C TYR A 27 -3.39 19.19 -1.28
N THR A 28 -2.81 19.63 -0.16
CA THR A 28 -1.62 20.50 -0.16
C THR A 28 -0.44 19.81 -0.83
N ASN A 29 -0.19 18.55 -0.49
CA ASN A 29 0.87 17.76 -1.10
C ASN A 29 0.65 17.61 -2.61
N LEU A 30 -0.59 17.33 -3.05
CA LEU A 30 -0.89 17.23 -4.47
C LEU A 30 -0.69 18.56 -5.20
N ARG A 31 -1.03 19.70 -4.58
CA ARG A 31 -0.79 21.02 -5.17
C ARG A 31 0.70 21.30 -5.37
N LEU A 32 1.55 20.84 -4.44
CA LEU A 32 3.00 21.03 -4.50
C LEU A 32 3.69 20.05 -5.45
N CYS A 33 3.29 18.77 -5.42
CA CYS A 33 3.94 17.71 -6.19
C CYS A 33 3.39 17.55 -7.61
N PHE A 34 2.14 17.96 -7.86
CA PHE A 34 1.44 17.83 -9.14
C PHE A 34 0.74 19.17 -9.50
N PRO A 35 1.53 20.24 -9.74
CA PRO A 35 1.00 21.56 -10.05
C PRO A 35 0.15 21.59 -11.34
N GLU A 36 0.35 20.63 -12.25
CA GLU A 36 -0.37 20.48 -13.51
C GLU A 36 -1.82 20.01 -13.36
N LEU A 37 -2.18 19.37 -12.24
CA LEU A 37 -3.55 18.93 -12.00
C LEU A 37 -4.45 20.12 -11.71
N ASN A 38 -5.66 20.16 -12.25
CA ASN A 38 -6.66 21.14 -11.85
C ASN A 38 -7.31 20.77 -10.50
N ASP A 39 -8.13 21.67 -9.96
CA ASP A 39 -8.72 21.48 -8.62
C ASP A 39 -9.70 20.30 -8.54
N ALA A 40 -10.41 19.99 -9.63
CA ALA A 40 -11.31 18.84 -9.68
C ALA A 40 -10.53 17.53 -9.71
N GLU A 41 -9.44 17.46 -10.48
CA GLU A 41 -8.54 16.31 -10.53
C GLU A 41 -7.86 16.07 -9.18
N ARG A 42 -7.40 17.15 -8.52
CA ARG A 42 -6.82 17.08 -7.17
C ARG A 42 -7.84 16.54 -6.18
N GLU A 43 -9.05 17.09 -6.13
CA GLU A 43 -10.10 16.63 -5.22
C GLU A 43 -10.45 15.15 -5.47
N GLN A 44 -10.54 14.72 -6.73
CA GLN A 44 -10.76 13.32 -7.08
C GLN A 44 -9.60 12.43 -6.58
N MET A 45 -8.36 12.87 -6.76
CA MET A 45 -7.19 12.14 -6.29
C MET A 45 -7.13 12.07 -4.77
N VAL A 46 -7.45 13.14 -4.04
CA VAL A 46 -7.53 13.13 -2.58
C VAL A 46 -8.57 12.12 -2.08
N ARG A 47 -9.75 12.06 -2.72
CA ARG A 47 -10.76 11.04 -2.40
C ARG A 47 -10.22 9.63 -2.57
N ARG A 48 -9.51 9.35 -3.69
CA ARG A 48 -8.89 8.04 -3.94
C ARG A 48 -7.81 7.70 -2.91
N ILE A 49 -6.94 8.66 -2.56
CA ILE A 49 -5.90 8.47 -1.53
C ILE A 49 -6.54 8.10 -0.19
N ILE A 50 -7.56 8.84 0.26
CA ILE A 50 -8.20 8.57 1.54
C ILE A 50 -8.97 7.24 1.51
N GLN A 51 -9.58 6.88 0.38
CA GLN A 51 -10.14 5.55 0.19
C GLN A 51 -9.09 4.44 0.28
N SER A 52 -7.92 4.62 -0.34
CA SER A 52 -6.81 3.68 -0.22
C SER A 52 -6.31 3.55 1.22
N CYS A 53 -6.30 4.63 2.01
CA CYS A 53 -5.99 4.56 3.44
C CYS A 53 -7.04 3.73 4.23
N GLY A 54 -8.32 3.84 3.86
CA GLY A 54 -9.37 3.00 4.45
C GLY A 54 -9.19 1.52 4.08
N ILE A 55 -8.84 1.23 2.82
CA ILE A 55 -8.52 -0.13 2.36
C ILE A 55 -7.30 -0.68 3.08
N SER A 56 -6.23 0.11 3.23
CA SER A 56 -5.00 -0.35 3.87
C SER A 56 -5.20 -0.83 5.29
N PHE A 57 -6.13 -0.23 6.05
CA PHE A 57 -6.45 -0.71 7.39
C PHE A 57 -6.85 -2.19 7.39
N PHE A 58 -7.70 -2.61 6.44
CA PHE A 58 -8.12 -4.01 6.31
C PHE A 58 -7.02 -4.89 5.70
N GLU A 59 -6.18 -4.34 4.81
CA GLU A 59 -5.03 -5.06 4.27
C GLU A 59 -3.97 -5.34 5.34
N SER A 60 -3.66 -4.38 6.20
CA SER A 60 -2.75 -4.54 7.35
C SER A 60 -3.29 -5.58 8.33
N ALA A 61 -4.59 -5.51 8.67
CA ALA A 61 -5.22 -6.51 9.53
C ALA A 61 -5.15 -7.92 8.91
N MET A 62 -5.36 -8.03 7.60
CA MET A 62 -5.22 -9.30 6.88
C MET A 62 -3.76 -9.76 6.80
N SER A 63 -2.80 -8.85 6.68
CA SER A 63 -1.37 -9.16 6.64
C SER A 63 -0.90 -9.80 7.94
N LEU A 64 -1.36 -9.25 9.08
CA LEU A 64 -1.00 -9.69 10.43
C LEU A 64 -1.72 -10.97 10.86
N TRP A 65 -3.05 -11.02 10.71
CA TRP A 65 -3.88 -12.09 11.28
C TRP A 65 -4.57 -12.97 10.24
N GLY A 66 -4.54 -12.59 8.97
CA GLY A 66 -5.18 -13.33 7.90
C GLY A 66 -4.45 -14.63 7.55
N PRO A 67 -5.18 -15.67 7.11
CA PRO A 67 -4.55 -16.91 6.68
C PRO A 67 -3.80 -16.73 5.36
N ALA A 68 -2.56 -17.23 5.29
CA ALA A 68 -1.67 -17.07 4.12
C ALA A 68 -2.29 -17.51 2.78
N ARG A 69 -3.19 -18.52 2.79
CA ARG A 69 -3.90 -18.99 1.60
C ARG A 69 -4.68 -17.89 0.87
N ARG A 70 -5.15 -16.87 1.59
CA ARG A 70 -5.91 -15.74 1.04
C ARG A 70 -5.05 -14.80 0.20
N LEU A 71 -3.75 -14.79 0.46
CA LEU A 71 -2.78 -13.98 -0.27
C LEU A 71 -2.21 -14.75 -1.46
N ARG A 72 -2.14 -16.09 -1.41
CA ARG A 72 -1.47 -16.92 -2.43
C ARG A 72 -2.08 -16.84 -3.83
N SER A 73 -3.37 -16.56 -3.97
CA SER A 73 -4.09 -16.63 -5.25
C SER A 73 -4.41 -15.26 -5.87
N SER A 74 -3.97 -14.15 -5.27
CA SER A 74 -4.46 -12.82 -5.63
C SER A 74 -3.34 -11.77 -5.73
N HIS A 75 -2.20 -12.13 -6.31
CA HIS A 75 -1.08 -11.23 -6.55
C HIS A 75 -0.23 -11.67 -7.74
N SER A 76 0.54 -10.72 -8.27
CA SER A 76 1.68 -10.99 -9.15
C SER A 76 2.88 -10.22 -8.63
N VAL A 77 4.07 -10.82 -8.72
CA VAL A 77 5.32 -10.16 -8.35
C VAL A 77 6.15 -10.01 -9.62
N LYS A 78 6.61 -8.78 -9.89
CA LYS A 78 7.47 -8.46 -11.05
C LYS A 78 8.86 -8.12 -10.54
N GLY A 79 9.91 -8.59 -11.21
CA GLY A 79 11.30 -8.32 -10.83
C GLY A 79 11.84 -9.21 -9.71
N LEU A 80 11.17 -10.33 -9.40
CA LEU A 80 11.64 -11.30 -8.41
C LEU A 80 12.94 -11.98 -8.88
N GLU A 81 13.07 -12.16 -10.20
CA GLU A 81 14.22 -12.72 -10.88
C GLU A 81 15.52 -11.96 -10.58
N TYR A 82 15.46 -10.63 -10.41
CA TYR A 82 16.63 -9.81 -10.05
C TYR A 82 17.12 -10.12 -8.64
N LEU A 83 16.20 -10.37 -7.71
CA LEU A 83 16.53 -10.74 -6.33
C LEU A 83 17.16 -12.12 -6.29
N GLN A 84 16.56 -13.08 -6.98
CA GLN A 84 17.05 -14.47 -7.05
C GLN A 84 18.45 -14.54 -7.70
N ALA A 85 18.67 -13.78 -8.77
CA ALA A 85 19.98 -13.71 -9.43
C ALA A 85 21.07 -13.11 -8.52
N ALA A 86 20.76 -12.04 -7.79
CA ALA A 86 21.70 -11.45 -6.85
C ALA A 86 22.06 -12.41 -5.69
N GLN A 87 21.05 -13.11 -5.16
CA GLN A 87 21.26 -14.12 -4.11
C GLN A 87 22.08 -15.32 -4.60
N ALA A 88 21.81 -15.82 -5.81
CA ALA A 88 22.58 -16.91 -6.42
C ALA A 88 24.05 -16.52 -6.66
N ALA A 89 24.32 -15.23 -6.89
CA ALA A 89 25.67 -14.68 -6.98
C ALA A 89 26.35 -14.41 -5.62
N GLY A 90 25.73 -14.82 -4.49
CA GLY A 90 26.27 -14.62 -3.14
C GLY A 90 26.24 -13.17 -2.66
N LYS A 91 25.45 -12.30 -3.29
CA LYS A 91 25.35 -10.87 -2.92
C LYS A 91 24.18 -10.63 -1.97
N GLY A 92 24.42 -9.78 -0.96
CA GLY A 92 23.34 -9.20 -0.17
C GLY A 92 22.50 -8.22 -0.99
N VAL A 93 21.21 -8.11 -0.66
CA VAL A 93 20.29 -7.18 -1.32
C VAL A 93 19.65 -6.25 -0.30
N LEU A 94 19.75 -4.94 -0.52
CA LEU A 94 19.02 -3.94 0.23
C LEU A 94 17.74 -3.56 -0.54
N LEU A 95 16.58 -3.91 0.03
CA LEU A 95 15.29 -3.52 -0.52
C LEU A 95 14.92 -2.12 -0.02
N VAL A 96 14.78 -1.16 -0.95
CA VAL A 96 14.37 0.21 -0.65
C VAL A 96 12.94 0.42 -1.14
N GLY A 97 12.07 0.89 -0.26
CA GLY A 97 10.65 1.15 -0.55
C GLY A 97 10.20 2.53 -0.10
N CYS A 98 9.01 2.91 -0.54
CA CYS A 98 8.33 4.13 -0.10
C CYS A 98 7.18 3.79 0.85
N HIS A 99 6.77 4.78 1.66
CA HIS A 99 5.57 4.66 2.51
C HIS A 99 4.31 4.67 1.65
N MET A 100 3.90 3.48 1.23
CA MET A 100 2.68 3.25 0.45
C MET A 100 1.60 2.59 1.32
N THR A 101 0.34 2.81 0.99
CA THR A 101 -0.81 2.25 1.73
C THR A 101 -0.81 0.72 1.77
N THR A 102 -0.19 0.05 0.79
CA THR A 102 -0.15 -1.42 0.68
C THR A 102 1.13 -2.04 1.28
N MET A 103 1.91 -1.30 2.07
CA MET A 103 3.25 -1.74 2.50
C MET A 103 3.22 -3.08 3.27
N ASP A 104 2.32 -3.22 4.25
CA ASP A 104 2.26 -4.42 5.11
C ASP A 104 1.88 -5.68 4.32
N ILE A 105 0.90 -5.57 3.43
CA ILE A 105 0.45 -6.70 2.61
C ILE A 105 1.50 -7.08 1.56
N CYS A 106 2.20 -6.10 0.98
CA CYS A 106 3.31 -6.35 0.08
C CYS A 106 4.45 -7.10 0.78
N GLY A 107 4.82 -6.70 2.00
CA GLY A 107 5.84 -7.38 2.79
C GLY A 107 5.45 -8.83 3.10
N ARG A 108 4.20 -9.07 3.49
CA ARG A 108 3.69 -10.42 3.75
C ARG A 108 3.64 -11.30 2.51
N ILE A 109 3.29 -10.73 1.36
CA ILE A 109 3.34 -11.43 0.06
C ILE A 109 4.79 -11.77 -0.29
N LEU A 110 5.72 -10.81 -0.17
CA LEU A 110 7.12 -11.02 -0.49
C LEU A 110 7.75 -12.11 0.39
N ALA A 111 7.35 -12.20 1.65
CA ALA A 111 7.79 -13.23 2.59
C ALA A 111 7.38 -14.66 2.18
N SER A 112 6.40 -14.80 1.27
CA SER A 112 6.03 -16.09 0.68
C SER A 112 6.90 -16.51 -0.50
N HIS A 113 7.72 -15.60 -1.03
CA HIS A 113 8.60 -15.83 -2.19
C HIS A 113 10.08 -15.87 -1.82
N ILE A 114 10.50 -15.07 -0.84
CA ILE A 114 11.90 -14.98 -0.38
C ILE A 114 11.98 -14.86 1.13
N LYS A 115 13.13 -15.26 1.69
CA LYS A 115 13.51 -14.91 3.05
C LYS A 115 14.17 -13.53 3.04
N PHE A 116 13.69 -12.62 3.88
CA PHE A 116 14.27 -11.30 4.08
C PHE A 116 13.99 -10.82 5.50
N ASP A 117 14.78 -9.84 5.95
CA ASP A 117 14.65 -9.19 7.24
C ASP A 117 14.20 -7.74 7.07
N VAL A 118 13.54 -7.19 8.09
CA VAL A 118 13.02 -5.82 8.08
C VAL A 118 13.53 -5.09 9.32
N LEU A 119 13.94 -3.85 9.14
CA LEU A 119 14.27 -2.96 10.25
C LEU A 119 12.97 -2.39 10.82
N TYR A 120 12.79 -2.55 12.13
CA TYR A 120 11.66 -1.99 12.87
C TYR A 120 12.19 -1.03 13.94
N ARG A 121 11.46 0.05 14.21
CA ARG A 121 11.80 1.05 15.22
C ARG A 121 10.85 0.97 16.40
#